data_AF-K5W2P5-F1
#
_entry.id   AF-K5W2P5-F1
#
_cell.length_a   1.000
_cell.length_b   1.000
_cell.length_c   1.000
_cell.angle_alpha   90.00
_cell.angle_beta   90.00
_cell.angle_gamma   90.00
#
_symmetry.space_group_name_H-M   'P 1'
#
loop_
_entity.id
_entity.type
_entity.pdbx_description
1 polymer ?
#
loop_
_entity_poly.entity_id
_entity_poly.type
_entity_poly.pdbx_seq_one_letter_code
_entity_poly.pdbx_strand_id
1 'polypeptide(L)'
;MVRSGRRVAAWPNAYRWVDPMGIALTGKDPNLLPMLCKVMVGGLVLAPGVGEAYSARDENGLLVGFLVFSLPGQLLFLSEKSRAQGYYDYVNMLAPEAKEFL
;
A
#
# COMPACT_ATOMS: atom_id res chain seq x y z
N MET A 1 34.18 25.34 22.95
CA MET A 1 33.06 25.76 22.09
C MET A 1 32.90 24.72 20.99
N VAL A 2 31.99 23.76 21.21
CA VAL A 2 31.86 22.52 20.40
C VAL A 2 31.07 22.83 19.13
N ARG A 3 31.68 22.56 17.96
CA ARG A 3 31.02 22.63 16.65
C ARG A 3 30.01 21.48 16.56
N SER A 4 28.73 21.81 16.64
CA SER A 4 27.61 20.89 16.44
C SER A 4 27.56 20.46 14.97
N GLY A 5 28.20 19.33 14.69
CA GLY A 5 27.94 18.55 13.49
C GLY A 5 26.63 17.80 13.64
N ARG A 6 25.58 18.25 12.97
CA ARG A 6 24.53 17.35 12.49
C ARG A 6 24.70 17.23 10.99
N ARG A 7 25.51 16.25 10.59
CA ARG A 7 25.35 15.65 9.27
C ARG A 7 23.93 15.10 9.24
N VAL A 8 23.05 15.69 8.44
CA VAL A 8 21.83 15.01 8.02
C VAL A 8 22.32 13.69 7.43
N ALA A 9 21.90 12.58 8.00
CA ALA A 9 22.33 11.27 7.54
C ALA A 9 21.90 11.15 6.07
N ALA A 10 22.85 11.31 5.15
CA ALA A 10 22.69 10.85 3.79
C ALA A 10 22.61 9.33 3.92
N TRP A 11 21.41 8.76 3.73
CA TRP A 11 21.18 7.32 3.77
C TRP A 11 21.74 6.72 2.48
N PRO A 12 22.95 6.13 2.46
CA PRO A 12 23.60 5.79 1.20
C PRO A 12 23.06 4.48 0.60
N ASN A 13 21.99 3.90 1.17
CA ASN A 13 21.48 2.57 0.84
C ASN A 13 19.98 2.41 1.20
N ALA A 14 19.10 3.32 0.78
CA ALA A 14 17.68 3.31 1.14
C ALA A 14 16.87 2.09 0.60
N TYR A 15 17.49 1.15 -0.12
CA TYR A 15 16.81 -0.01 -0.73
C TYR A 15 17.26 -1.39 -0.21
N ARG A 16 18.10 -1.47 0.83
CA ARG A 16 18.61 -2.78 1.32
C ARG A 16 17.97 -3.29 2.61
N TRP A 17 17.00 -2.56 3.16
CA TRP A 17 16.11 -3.06 4.21
C TRP A 17 14.80 -3.42 3.54
N VAL A 18 14.66 -4.69 3.14
CA VAL A 18 13.39 -5.17 2.62
C VAL A 18 12.44 -5.19 3.83
N ASP A 19 11.49 -4.27 3.84
CA ASP A 19 10.49 -4.15 4.89
C ASP A 19 9.85 -5.53 5.13
N PRO A 20 9.90 -6.10 6.37
CA PRO A 20 9.41 -7.45 6.62
C PRO A 20 7.93 -7.63 6.26
N MET A 21 7.11 -6.58 6.41
CA MET A 21 5.71 -6.62 6.00
C MET A 21 5.60 -6.68 4.48
N GLY A 22 6.41 -5.89 3.77
CA GLY A 22 6.52 -5.94 2.32
C GLY A 22 6.90 -7.33 1.81
N ILE A 23 7.90 -7.98 2.42
CA ILE A 23 8.29 -9.37 2.10
C ILE A 23 7.12 -10.33 2.32
N ALA A 24 6.49 -10.25 3.50
CA ALA A 24 5.42 -11.17 3.87
C ALA A 24 4.23 -11.05 2.92
N LEU A 25 3.78 -9.82 2.66
CA LEU A 25 2.62 -9.57 1.80
C LEU A 25 2.89 -9.98 0.36
N THR A 26 4.12 -9.81 -0.13
CA THR A 26 4.49 -10.10 -1.52
C THR A 26 5.08 -11.50 -1.76
N GLY A 27 5.07 -12.37 -0.74
CA GLY A 27 5.61 -13.72 -0.89
C GLY A 27 7.10 -13.75 -1.26
N LYS A 28 7.89 -12.83 -0.69
CA LYS A 28 9.34 -12.64 -0.95
C LYS A 28 9.68 -12.06 -2.34
N ASP A 29 8.71 -11.63 -3.14
CA ASP A 29 8.95 -10.90 -4.38
C ASP A 29 8.58 -9.40 -4.25
N PRO A 30 9.55 -8.53 -3.90
CA PRO A 30 9.28 -7.10 -3.72
C PRO A 30 8.82 -6.40 -5.01
N ASN A 31 8.99 -7.00 -6.19
CA ASN A 31 8.48 -6.43 -7.44
C ASN A 31 6.95 -6.45 -7.52
N LEU A 32 6.27 -7.21 -6.66
CA LEU A 32 4.81 -7.22 -6.56
C LEU A 32 4.25 -6.08 -5.69
N LEU A 33 5.09 -5.34 -4.96
CA LEU A 33 4.64 -4.21 -4.11
C LEU A 33 3.79 -3.17 -4.89
N PRO A 34 4.18 -2.71 -6.09
CA PRO A 34 3.35 -1.77 -6.85
C PRO A 34 1.98 -2.35 -7.22
N MET A 35 1.90 -3.66 -7.49
CA MET A 35 0.62 -4.32 -7.77
C MET A 35 -0.23 -4.42 -6.50
N LEU A 36 0.35 -4.85 -5.38
CA LEU A 36 -0.31 -4.89 -4.08
C LEU A 36 -0.91 -3.51 -3.73
N CYS A 37 -0.12 -2.44 -3.84
CA CYS A 37 -0.61 -1.08 -3.57
C CYS A 37 -1.80 -0.70 -4.46
N LYS A 38 -1.75 -1.00 -5.76
CA LYS A 38 -2.85 -0.72 -6.70
C LYS A 38 -4.11 -1.47 -6.32
N VAL A 39 -3.99 -2.74 -5.98
CA VAL A 39 -5.13 -3.58 -5.60
C VAL A 39 -5.72 -3.12 -4.27
N MET A 40 -4.89 -2.75 -3.30
CA MET A 40 -5.37 -2.20 -2.03
C MET A 40 -6.10 -0.87 -2.21
N VAL A 41 -5.51 0.07 -2.96
CA VAL A 41 -6.14 1.38 -3.23
C VAL A 41 -7.42 1.21 -4.04
N GLY A 42 -7.42 0.37 -5.07
CA GLY A 42 -8.60 0.05 -5.87
C GLY A 42 -9.72 -0.54 -5.00
N GLY A 43 -9.38 -1.52 -4.15
CA GLY A 43 -10.31 -2.14 -3.22
C GLY A 43 -10.88 -1.15 -2.18
N LEU A 44 -10.10 -0.17 -1.72
CA LEU A 44 -10.56 0.83 -0.75
C LEU A 44 -11.40 1.95 -1.40
N VAL A 45 -11.00 2.43 -2.58
CA VAL A 45 -11.59 3.63 -3.20
C VAL A 45 -12.72 3.30 -4.16
N LEU A 46 -12.63 2.18 -4.88
CA LEU A 46 -13.56 1.86 -5.97
C LEU A 46 -14.64 0.86 -5.55
N ALA A 47 -14.49 0.18 -4.41
CA ALA A 47 -15.51 -0.71 -3.88
C ALA A 47 -16.39 0.02 -2.84
N PRO A 48 -17.70 0.21 -3.12
CA PRO A 48 -18.59 0.92 -2.21
C PRO A 48 -18.65 0.29 -0.82
N GLY A 49 -18.52 1.11 0.22
CA GLY A 49 -18.65 0.68 1.62
C GLY A 49 -17.42 -0.05 2.19
N VAL A 50 -16.29 -0.04 1.49
CA VAL A 50 -15.03 -0.67 1.95
C VAL A 50 -14.05 0.35 2.51
N GLY A 51 -13.95 1.52 1.88
CA GLY A 51 -13.08 2.59 2.33
C GLY A 51 -13.73 3.97 2.22
N GLU A 52 -13.19 4.87 3.02
CA GLU A 52 -13.47 6.29 3.02
C GLU A 52 -12.27 7.02 2.39
N ALA A 53 -12.55 7.93 1.47
CA ALA A 53 -11.53 8.66 0.73
C ALA A 53 -11.77 10.17 0.84
N TYR A 54 -10.79 10.89 1.37
CA TYR A 54 -10.79 12.34 1.47
C TYR A 54 -9.68 12.90 0.59
N SER A 55 -9.99 13.94 -0.18
CA SER A 55 -9.01 14.61 -1.05
C SER A 55 -8.82 16.06 -0.62
N ALA A 56 -7.57 16.51 -0.60
CA ALA A 56 -7.21 17.90 -0.42
C ALA A 56 -6.86 18.51 -1.78
N ARG A 57 -7.44 19.67 -2.08
CA ARG A 57 -7.22 20.40 -3.32
C ARG A 57 -6.73 21.81 -3.03
N ASP A 58 -5.91 22.36 -3.94
CA ASP A 58 -5.50 23.75 -3.88
C ASP A 58 -6.59 24.71 -4.41
N GLU A 59 -6.28 26.01 -4.42
CA GLU A 59 -7.14 27.08 -4.94
C GLU A 59 -7.48 26.95 -6.44
N ASN A 60 -6.68 26.22 -7.21
CA ASN A 60 -6.92 25.93 -8.63
C ASN A 60 -7.67 24.61 -8.83
N GLY A 61 -8.04 23.92 -7.75
CA GLY A 61 -8.72 22.63 -7.77
C GLY A 61 -7.80 21.44 -8.04
N LEU A 62 -6.47 21.61 -8.02
CA LEU A 62 -5.50 20.54 -8.22
C LEU A 62 -5.36 19.68 -6.95
N LEU A 63 -5.25 18.35 -7.14
CA LEU A 63 -5.07 17.41 -6.03
C LEU A 63 -3.68 17.58 -5.42
N VAL A 64 -3.61 17.96 -4.14
CA VAL A 64 -2.35 18.13 -3.40
C VAL A 64 -2.13 17.07 -2.32
N GLY A 65 -3.18 16.31 -1.99
CA GLY A 65 -3.08 15.22 -1.03
C GLY A 65 -4.37 14.42 -0.94
N PHE A 66 -4.28 13.25 -0.33
CA PHE A 66 -5.43 12.41 -0.05
C PHE A 66 -5.20 11.59 1.23
N LEU A 67 -6.31 11.14 1.81
CA LEU A 67 -6.35 10.18 2.89
C LEU A 67 -7.35 9.09 2.50
N VAL A 68 -6.93 7.83 2.58
CA VAL A 68 -7.81 6.68 2.38
C VAL A 68 -7.66 5.75 3.57
N PHE A 69 -8.78 5.31 4.13
CA PHE A 69 -8.82 4.36 5.24
C PHE A 69 -10.12 3.54 5.18
N SER A 70 -10.16 2.41 5.88
CA SER A 70 -11.40 1.69 6.17
C SER A 70 -11.79 1.85 7.63
N LEU A 71 -13.08 1.76 7.94
CA LEU A 71 -13.53 1.77 9.33
C LEU A 71 -13.24 0.42 10.01
N PRO A 72 -13.13 0.38 11.35
CA PRO A 72 -13.07 -0.87 12.08
C PRO A 72 -14.21 -1.81 11.68
N GLY A 73 -13.89 -3.07 11.38
CA GLY A 73 -14.85 -4.07 10.90
C GLY A 73 -15.09 -4.08 9.39
N GLN A 74 -14.63 -3.07 8.65
CA GLN A 74 -14.62 -3.08 7.17
C GLN A 74 -13.30 -3.63 6.67
N LEU A 75 -13.28 -4.94 6.42
CA LEU A 75 -12.10 -5.64 5.93
C LEU A 75 -11.95 -5.49 4.41
N LEU A 76 -10.76 -5.08 4.00
CA LEU A 76 -10.35 -5.06 2.60
C LEU A 76 -10.37 -6.49 2.03
N PHE A 77 -10.84 -6.65 0.79
CA PHE A 77 -10.98 -7.94 0.08
C PHE A 77 -12.03 -8.91 0.64
N LEU A 78 -12.83 -8.49 1.63
CA LEU A 78 -13.93 -9.32 2.14
C LEU A 78 -15.05 -9.50 1.09
N SER A 79 -15.38 -8.43 0.37
CA SER A 79 -16.43 -8.44 -0.65
C SER A 79 -15.89 -8.76 -2.04
N GLU A 80 -16.72 -9.40 -2.86
CA GLU A 80 -16.36 -9.69 -4.25
C GLU A 80 -16.05 -8.43 -5.05
N LYS A 81 -16.80 -7.34 -4.80
CA LYS A 81 -16.57 -6.05 -5.46
C LYS A 81 -15.17 -5.49 -5.18
N SER A 82 -14.66 -5.67 -3.96
CA SER A 82 -13.31 -5.27 -3.61
C SER A 82 -12.24 -6.19 -4.20
N ARG A 83 -12.50 -7.50 -4.29
CA ARG A 83 -11.57 -8.46 -4.91
C ARG A 83 -11.48 -8.29 -6.43
N ALA A 84 -12.59 -7.94 -7.08
CA ALA A 84 -12.64 -7.65 -8.50
C ALA A 84 -11.73 -6.48 -8.93
N GLN A 85 -11.20 -5.68 -7.99
CA GLN A 85 -10.22 -4.61 -8.25
C GLN A 85 -8.78 -5.12 -8.42
N GLY A 86 -8.60 -6.31 -9.00
CA GLY A 86 -7.29 -6.91 -9.31
C GLY A 86 -6.69 -7.82 -8.24
N TYR A 87 -7.45 -8.18 -7.20
CA TYR A 87 -6.97 -9.09 -6.14
C TYR A 87 -6.59 -10.46 -6.67
N TYR A 88 -7.39 -11.02 -7.57
CA TYR A 88 -7.13 -12.35 -8.13
C TYR A 88 -5.85 -12.38 -8.98
N ASP A 89 -5.58 -11.32 -9.75
CA ASP A 89 -4.36 -11.21 -10.54
C ASP A 89 -3.12 -11.13 -9.64
N TYR A 90 -3.22 -10.35 -8.57
CA TYR A 90 -2.18 -10.26 -7.55
C TYR A 90 -1.92 -11.62 -6.87
N VAL A 91 -2.99 -12.28 -6.38
CA VAL A 91 -2.88 -13.58 -5.74
C VAL A 91 -2.26 -14.59 -6.70
N ASN A 92 -2.66 -14.60 -7.98
CA ASN A 92 -2.11 -15.54 -8.96
C ASN A 92 -0.59 -15.40 -9.14
N MET A 93 -0.04 -14.19 -9.02
CA MET A 93 1.39 -13.92 -9.13
C MET A 93 2.19 -14.27 -7.87
N LEU A 94 1.54 -14.45 -6.72
CA LEU A 94 2.24 -14.84 -5.50
C LEU A 94 2.81 -16.25 -5.57
N ALA A 95 3.93 -16.43 -4.87
CA ALA A 95 4.50 -17.74 -4.61
C ALA A 95 3.46 -18.65 -3.90
N PRO A 96 3.42 -19.96 -4.18
CA PRO A 96 2.45 -20.88 -3.59
C PRO A 96 2.37 -20.80 -2.07
N GLU A 97 3.52 -20.69 -1.40
CA GLU A 97 3.61 -20.64 0.06
C GLU A 97 3.02 -19.36 0.64
N ALA A 98 2.97 -18.27 -0.13
CA ALA A 98 2.38 -17.00 0.30
C ALA A 98 0.85 -17.00 0.14
N LYS A 99 0.31 -17.80 -0.79
CA LYS A 99 -1.14 -17.93 -1.01
C LYS A 99 -1.85 -18.59 0.16
N GLU A 100 -1.16 -19.38 0.97
CA GLU A 100 -1.73 -20.04 2.16
C GLU A 100 -2.11 -19.07 3.29
N PHE A 101 -1.61 -17.83 3.23
CA PHE A 101 -1.81 -16.81 4.27
C PHE A 101 -2.76 -15.67 3.85
N LEU A 102 -3.44 -15.82 2.71
CA LEU A 102 -4.36 -14.83 2.12
C LEU A 102 -5.77 -15.40 1.94
#